data_AF-A0A533WAY8-F1
#
_entry.id   AF-A0A533WAY8-F1
#
_cell.length_a   1.000
_cell.length_b   1.000
_cell.length_c   1.000
_cell.angle_alpha   90.00
_cell.angle_beta   90.00
_cell.angle_gamma   90.00
#
_symmetry.space_group_name_H-M   'P 1'
#
loop_
_entity.id
_entity.type
_entity.pdbx_description
1 polymer ?
#
loop_
_entity_poly.entity_id
_entity_poly.type
_entity_poly.pdbx_seq_one_letter_code
_entity_poly.pdbx_strand_id
1 'polypeptide(L)'
;MPSRRTALHRRHAELGAKLADLDGWILPRFYRGAEDEFKNVLRSVGICDISHYGKVDVKGTEVDKFMEKNLSSVVIPRKAGEVKLSSQVSERDVRSKRFSLIYACRLTKEHALLLTQPFKSTSALDVEGMLKLEDGANLTNVSSILAGFTVGGPSSEAVLRKLVQVDLSGRETGGPFCLEAGLAKVHSTIVRFDGKSSGGTTAFDVYCGRDYAEYVWDAIIEAGHEYGIAPFGLDSPDRLGGSRSSG
;
A
#
# COMPACT_ATOMS: atom_id res chain seq x y z
N MET A 1 12.92 -0.22 21.65
CA MET A 1 11.73 0.67 21.52
C MET A 1 10.47 -0.20 21.60
N PRO A 2 9.32 0.32 22.07
CA PRO A 2 8.08 -0.45 22.08
C PRO A 2 7.64 -0.80 20.65
N SER A 3 7.07 -1.98 20.46
CA SER A 3 6.57 -2.43 19.17
C SER A 3 5.22 -1.78 18.84
N ARG A 4 5.06 -1.41 17.56
CA ARG A 4 3.88 -0.76 16.97
C ARG A 4 2.87 -1.81 16.52
N ARG A 5 1.60 -1.43 16.52
CA ARG A 5 0.47 -2.29 16.16
C ARG A 5 -0.46 -1.56 15.20
N THR A 6 -0.94 -2.28 14.20
CA THR A 6 -1.99 -1.79 13.30
C THR A 6 -3.33 -1.77 14.02
N ALA A 7 -4.33 -1.08 13.46
CA ALA A 7 -5.68 -1.11 14.00
C ALA A 7 -6.26 -2.54 14.01
N LEU A 8 -5.83 -3.40 13.08
CA LEU A 8 -6.27 -4.79 12.97
C LEU A 8 -5.52 -5.79 13.85
N HIS A 9 -4.58 -5.35 14.70
CA HIS A 9 -3.73 -6.27 15.48
C HIS A 9 -4.54 -7.32 16.28
N ARG A 10 -5.64 -6.89 16.91
CA ARG A 10 -6.53 -7.81 17.64
C ARG A 10 -7.23 -8.79 16.69
N ARG A 11 -7.78 -8.29 15.57
CA ARG A 11 -8.44 -9.11 14.54
C ARG A 11 -7.48 -10.18 13.99
N HIS A 12 -6.22 -9.83 13.74
CA HIS A 12 -5.21 -10.80 13.27
C HIS A 12 -4.98 -11.93 14.26
N ALA A 13 -4.91 -11.61 15.56
CA ALA A 13 -4.78 -12.63 16.61
C ALA A 13 -6.02 -13.53 16.70
N GLU A 14 -7.23 -12.96 16.60
CA GLU A 14 -8.50 -13.70 16.57
C GLU A 14 -8.59 -14.64 15.35
N LEU A 15 -8.04 -14.23 14.20
CA LEU A 15 -7.94 -15.04 12.98
C LEU A 15 -6.83 -16.10 13.04
N GLY A 16 -6.10 -16.22 14.16
CA GLY A 16 -5.05 -17.22 14.35
C GLY A 16 -3.74 -16.92 13.63
N ALA A 17 -3.48 -15.66 13.25
CA ALA A 17 -2.26 -15.28 12.56
C ALA A 17 -0.99 -15.62 13.36
N LYS A 18 0.04 -16.09 12.65
CA LYS A 18 1.41 -16.11 13.17
C LYS A 18 2.00 -14.72 13.04
N LEU A 19 1.98 -13.98 14.14
CA LEU A 19 2.51 -12.62 14.20
C LEU A 19 4.03 -12.62 14.35
N ALA A 20 4.71 -11.63 13.77
CA ALA A 20 6.12 -11.36 13.99
C ALA A 20 6.41 -9.86 14.05
N ASP A 21 7.55 -9.52 14.64
CA ASP A 21 8.10 -8.18 14.60
C ASP A 21 8.83 -7.97 13.26
N LEU A 22 8.39 -6.96 12.51
CA LEU A 22 9.01 -6.50 11.28
C LEU A 22 9.28 -5.00 11.42
N ASP A 23 10.54 -4.62 11.56
CA ASP A 23 10.99 -3.24 11.74
C ASP A 23 10.22 -2.48 12.82
N GLY A 24 9.92 -3.16 13.94
CA GLY A 24 9.19 -2.59 15.07
C GLY A 24 7.67 -2.63 14.92
N TRP A 25 7.11 -3.28 13.91
CA TRP A 25 5.67 -3.52 13.77
C TRP A 25 5.32 -4.99 14.01
N ILE A 26 4.28 -5.24 14.81
CA ILE A 26 3.75 -6.60 14.99
C ILE A 26 2.69 -6.89 13.92
N LEU A 27 3.04 -7.74 12.95
CA LEU A 27 2.26 -7.99 11.73
C LEU A 27 2.06 -9.50 11.46
N PRO A 28 1.03 -9.90 10.71
CA PRO A 28 0.83 -11.28 10.26
C PRO A 28 1.91 -11.73 9.26
N ARG A 29 2.67 -12.76 9.61
CA ARG A 29 3.50 -13.48 8.63
C ARG A 29 2.65 -14.35 7.72
N PHE A 30 1.71 -15.07 8.31
CA PHE A 30 0.70 -15.91 7.65
C PHE A 30 -0.40 -16.31 8.66
N TYR A 31 -1.51 -16.86 8.17
CA TYR A 31 -2.67 -17.34 8.93
C TYR A 31 -2.80 -18.87 8.90
N ARG A 32 -2.83 -19.46 7.70
CA ARG A 32 -3.01 -20.90 7.46
C ARG A 32 -1.75 -21.54 6.86
N GLY A 33 -0.87 -20.73 6.28
CA GLY A 33 0.40 -21.13 5.69
C GLY A 33 0.68 -20.28 4.46
N ALA A 34 1.87 -19.67 4.41
CA ALA A 34 2.24 -18.70 3.38
C ALA A 34 2.06 -19.23 1.93
N GLU A 35 2.33 -20.51 1.69
CA GLU A 35 2.18 -21.11 0.36
C GLU A 35 0.71 -21.26 -0.05
N ASP A 36 -0.16 -21.71 0.87
CA ASP A 36 -1.58 -21.91 0.58
C ASP A 36 -2.32 -20.57 0.47
N GLU A 37 -1.94 -19.59 1.29
CA GLU A 37 -2.40 -18.21 1.16
C GLU A 37 -2.04 -17.62 -0.19
N PHE A 38 -0.80 -17.79 -0.64
CA PHE A 38 -0.38 -17.29 -1.95
C PHE A 38 -1.08 -18.00 -3.10
N LYS A 39 -1.28 -19.33 -3.01
CA LYS A 39 -2.10 -20.07 -3.99
C LYS A 39 -3.53 -19.53 -4.05
N ASN A 40 -4.12 -19.14 -2.91
CA ASN A 40 -5.44 -18.51 -2.88
C ASN A 40 -5.44 -17.15 -3.61
N VAL A 41 -4.44 -16.31 -3.36
CA VAL A 41 -4.29 -15.02 -4.05
C VAL A 41 -4.16 -15.21 -5.56
N LEU A 42 -3.33 -16.15 -6.01
CA LEU A 42 -3.14 -16.41 -7.45
C LEU A 42 -4.39 -16.97 -8.13
N ARG A 43 -5.17 -17.80 -7.43
CA ARG A 43 -6.36 -18.45 -7.99
C ARG A 43 -7.63 -17.61 -7.88
N SER A 44 -7.71 -16.73 -6.89
CA SER A 44 -8.90 -15.94 -6.64
C SER A 44 -8.61 -14.52 -6.11
N VAL A 45 -8.61 -14.32 -4.80
CA VAL A 45 -8.40 -13.01 -4.18
C VAL A 45 -7.94 -13.20 -2.74
N GLY A 46 -7.06 -12.33 -2.28
CA GLY A 46 -6.73 -12.22 -0.87
C GLY A 46 -6.60 -10.77 -0.43
N ILE A 47 -6.59 -10.57 0.89
CA ILE A 47 -6.39 -9.27 1.52
C ILE A 47 -5.21 -9.31 2.51
N CYS A 48 -4.37 -8.28 2.50
CA CYS A 48 -3.22 -8.15 3.38
C CYS A 48 -3.20 -6.79 4.06
N ASP A 49 -2.86 -6.75 5.36
CA ASP A 49 -2.69 -5.52 6.13
C ASP A 49 -1.33 -4.88 5.85
N ILE A 50 -1.37 -3.76 5.13
CA ILE A 50 -0.22 -2.95 4.74
C ILE A 50 -0.19 -1.61 5.47
N SER A 51 -0.88 -1.51 6.62
CA SER A 51 -0.95 -0.28 7.41
C SER A 51 0.43 0.23 7.85
N HIS A 52 1.42 -0.66 7.95
CA HIS A 52 2.80 -0.32 8.29
C HIS A 52 3.56 0.44 7.19
N TYR A 53 3.05 0.49 5.95
CA TYR A 53 3.72 1.19 4.84
C TYR A 53 3.84 2.69 5.14
N GLY A 54 4.89 3.31 4.61
CA GLY A 54 5.08 4.75 4.67
C GLY A 54 4.08 5.50 3.80
N LYS A 55 3.46 6.56 4.33
CA LYS A 55 2.42 7.35 3.67
C LYS A 55 2.68 8.81 3.98
N VAL A 56 2.99 9.60 2.95
CA VAL A 56 3.31 11.02 3.08
C VAL A 56 2.37 11.82 2.18
N ASP A 57 1.58 12.68 2.82
CA ASP A 57 0.64 13.58 2.16
C ASP A 57 1.39 14.83 1.71
N VAL A 58 1.24 15.21 0.43
CA VAL A 58 1.88 16.39 -0.15
C VAL A 58 0.80 17.29 -0.75
N LYS A 59 0.65 18.50 -0.22
CA LYS A 59 -0.39 19.45 -0.63
C LYS A 59 0.13 20.85 -0.86
N GLY A 60 -0.32 21.50 -1.93
CA GLY A 60 -0.05 22.91 -2.19
C GLY A 60 0.01 23.26 -3.68
N THR A 61 0.18 24.54 -3.98
CA THR A 61 0.20 25.06 -5.35
C THR A 61 1.45 24.63 -6.12
N GLU A 62 2.54 24.32 -5.43
CA GLU A 62 3.86 23.99 -6.00
C GLU A 62 4.23 22.50 -5.92
N VAL A 63 3.23 21.59 -5.90
CA VAL A 63 3.47 20.13 -5.78
C VAL A 63 4.33 19.57 -6.92
N ASP A 64 4.18 20.07 -8.15
CA ASP A 64 5.00 19.65 -9.29
C ASP A 64 6.49 19.94 -9.05
N LYS A 65 6.79 21.18 -8.67
CA LYS A 65 8.15 21.63 -8.36
C LYS A 65 8.75 20.87 -7.18
N PHE A 66 7.95 20.66 -6.13
CA PHE A 66 8.34 19.83 -4.99
C PHE A 66 8.73 18.41 -5.44
N MET A 67 7.90 17.75 -6.25
CA MET A 67 8.16 16.40 -6.71
C MET A 67 9.33 16.32 -7.69
N GLU A 68 9.52 17.28 -8.60
CA GLU A 68 10.67 17.28 -9.52
C GLU A 68 12.01 17.38 -8.78
N LYS A 69 12.05 18.15 -7.70
CA LYS A 69 13.27 18.36 -6.91
C LYS A 69 13.59 17.17 -6.01
N ASN A 70 12.56 16.56 -5.44
CA ASN A 70 12.69 15.50 -4.45
C ASN A 70 12.61 14.09 -5.06
N LEU A 71 11.93 13.92 -6.19
CA LEU A 71 11.79 12.65 -6.89
C LEU A 71 12.85 12.51 -7.99
N SER A 72 13.71 11.51 -7.90
CA SER A 72 14.86 11.25 -8.78
C SER A 72 14.45 10.71 -10.16
N SER A 73 13.17 10.34 -10.30
CA SER A 73 12.60 9.89 -11.57
C SER A 73 12.45 11.05 -12.53
N VAL A 74 12.90 10.86 -13.79
CA VAL A 74 12.74 11.81 -14.90
C VAL A 74 11.26 12.17 -15.17
N VAL A 75 10.30 11.35 -14.70
CA VAL A 75 8.87 11.55 -14.92
C VAL A 75 8.11 11.48 -13.60
N ILE A 76 7.51 12.60 -13.20
CA ILE A 76 6.55 12.71 -12.09
C ILE A 76 5.10 12.62 -12.59
N PRO A 77 4.12 12.25 -11.74
CA PRO A 77 2.72 12.30 -12.11
C PRO A 77 2.21 13.75 -12.05
N ARG A 78 1.67 14.25 -13.17
CA ARG A 78 1.19 15.63 -13.30
C ARG A 78 -0.33 15.73 -13.36
N LYS A 79 -1.00 14.67 -13.83
CA LYS A 79 -2.47 14.65 -13.94
C LYS A 79 -3.09 13.84 -12.82
N ALA A 80 -4.24 14.30 -12.34
CA ALA A 80 -5.05 13.54 -11.38
C ALA A 80 -5.29 12.11 -11.89
N GLY A 81 -5.07 11.15 -11.00
CA GLY A 81 -5.16 9.73 -11.24
C GLY A 81 -3.89 9.07 -11.78
N GLU A 82 -2.84 9.82 -12.12
CA GLU A 82 -1.56 9.23 -12.51
C GLU A 82 -0.80 8.68 -11.30
N VAL A 83 -0.21 7.51 -11.48
CA VAL A 83 0.76 6.92 -10.55
C VAL A 83 2.09 6.76 -11.27
N LYS A 84 3.19 7.17 -10.63
CA LYS A 84 4.55 6.91 -11.13
C LYS A 84 5.39 6.26 -10.04
N LEU A 85 6.18 5.28 -10.45
CA LEU A 85 7.19 4.67 -9.60
C LEU A 85 8.48 5.49 -9.70
N SER A 86 8.99 5.91 -8.54
CA SER A 86 10.26 6.58 -8.38
C SER A 86 11.17 5.75 -7.48
N SER A 87 12.48 5.76 -7.74
CA SER A 87 13.48 5.09 -6.91
C SER A 87 14.34 6.12 -6.21
N GLN A 88 14.14 6.33 -4.92
CA GLN A 88 14.98 7.21 -4.11
C GLN A 88 16.21 6.50 -3.57
N VAL A 89 17.33 7.22 -3.56
CA VAL A 89 18.51 6.83 -2.78
C VAL A 89 18.61 7.85 -1.65
N SER A 90 18.45 7.40 -0.41
CA SER A 90 18.70 8.28 0.72
C SER A 90 20.19 8.62 0.81
N GLU A 91 20.55 9.81 1.30
CA GLU A 91 21.96 10.17 1.53
C GLU A 91 22.65 9.20 2.53
N ARG A 92 21.89 8.64 3.50
CA ARG A 92 22.39 7.57 4.39
C ARG A 92 22.65 6.27 3.66
N ASP A 93 21.96 6.04 2.54
CA ASP A 93 22.01 4.79 1.77
C ASP A 93 22.99 4.82 0.59
N VAL A 94 23.67 5.93 0.33
CA VAL A 94 24.74 6.00 -0.68
C VAL A 94 25.84 4.98 -0.38
N ARG A 95 26.13 4.74 0.91
CA ARG A 95 27.11 3.72 1.36
C ARG A 95 26.55 2.29 1.34
N SER A 96 25.24 2.11 1.44
CA SER A 96 24.57 0.80 1.54
C SER A 96 23.93 0.34 0.22
N LYS A 97 23.91 1.19 -0.82
CA LYS A 97 23.23 0.97 -2.11
C LYS A 97 21.76 0.54 -1.95
N ARG A 98 21.07 1.04 -0.92
CA ARG A 98 19.65 0.75 -0.71
C ARG A 98 18.81 1.78 -1.48
N PHE A 99 17.93 1.27 -2.32
CA PHE A 99 16.95 2.07 -3.06
C PHE A 99 15.60 1.91 -2.37
N SER A 100 14.97 3.05 -2.08
CA SER A 100 13.58 3.12 -1.61
C SER A 100 12.69 3.27 -2.84
N LEU A 101 11.75 2.35 -3.05
CA LEU A 101 10.72 2.54 -4.06
C LEU A 101 9.60 3.41 -3.47
N ILE A 102 9.33 4.53 -4.13
CA ILE A 102 8.27 5.46 -3.77
C ILE A 102 7.27 5.51 -4.93
N TYR A 103 6.01 5.25 -4.63
CA TYR A 103 4.92 5.50 -5.57
C TYR A 103 4.38 6.89 -5.32
N ALA A 104 4.49 7.75 -6.33
CA ALA A 104 3.85 9.04 -6.33
C ALA A 104 2.46 8.90 -6.94
N CYS A 105 1.42 9.14 -6.16
CA CYS A 105 0.02 9.06 -6.56
C CYS A 105 -0.54 10.48 -6.64
N ARG A 106 -0.89 10.96 -7.84
CA ARG A 106 -1.44 12.30 -8.02
C ARG A 106 -2.96 12.28 -7.83
N LEU A 107 -3.45 12.85 -6.74
CA LEU A 107 -4.89 12.85 -6.41
C LEU A 107 -5.61 14.06 -7.02
N THR A 108 -5.03 15.25 -6.92
CA THR A 108 -5.52 16.48 -7.57
C THR A 108 -4.34 17.31 -8.07
N LYS A 109 -4.60 18.42 -8.78
CA LYS A 109 -3.52 19.34 -9.24
C LYS A 109 -2.59 19.77 -8.09
N GLU A 110 -3.12 19.89 -6.89
CA GLU A 110 -2.42 20.43 -5.71
C GLU A 110 -2.28 19.39 -4.60
N HIS A 111 -2.49 18.10 -4.89
CA HIS A 111 -2.45 17.03 -3.89
C HIS A 111 -1.87 15.75 -4.47
N ALA A 112 -0.84 15.22 -3.82
CA ALA A 112 -0.27 13.91 -4.08
C ALA A 112 -0.11 13.11 -2.77
N LEU A 113 -0.14 11.79 -2.90
CA LEU A 113 0.19 10.85 -1.83
C LEU A 113 1.42 10.06 -2.25
N LEU A 114 2.48 10.10 -1.42
CA LEU A 114 3.68 9.31 -1.62
C LEU A 114 3.60 8.06 -0.73
N LEU A 115 3.77 6.89 -1.35
CA LEU A 115 3.65 5.59 -0.68
C LEU A 115 4.98 4.85 -0.76
N THR A 116 5.45 4.32 0.38
CA THR A 116 6.59 3.40 0.40
C THR A 116 6.10 1.97 0.26
N GLN A 117 6.91 1.13 -0.39
CA GLN A 117 6.75 -0.32 -0.28
C GLN A 117 7.55 -0.87 0.92
N PRO A 118 7.05 -1.93 1.57
CA PRO A 118 7.84 -2.71 2.50
C PRO A 118 8.83 -3.52 1.65
N PHE A 119 9.61 -4.38 2.27
CA PHE A 119 10.69 -5.17 1.65
C PHE A 119 12.07 -4.50 1.63
N LYS A 120 12.22 -3.19 1.84
CA LYS A 120 13.54 -2.57 2.07
C LYS A 120 13.50 -1.38 3.02
N SER A 121 13.67 -1.63 4.32
CA SER A 121 14.26 -0.75 5.37
C SER A 121 13.92 0.76 5.37
N THR A 122 12.83 1.19 4.74
CA THR A 122 12.53 2.60 4.52
C THR A 122 11.19 2.90 5.17
N SER A 123 11.28 3.45 6.37
CA SER A 123 10.11 3.93 7.08
C SER A 123 9.59 5.23 6.47
N ALA A 124 8.36 5.61 6.82
CA ALA A 124 7.83 6.94 6.51
C ALA A 124 8.77 8.05 6.99
N LEU A 125 9.39 7.88 8.16
CA LEU A 125 10.32 8.84 8.74
C LEU A 125 11.61 8.97 7.93
N ASP A 126 12.06 7.89 7.30
CA ASP A 126 13.19 7.95 6.39
C ASP A 126 12.80 8.75 5.14
N VAL A 127 11.60 8.54 4.60
CA VAL A 127 11.10 9.32 3.46
C VAL A 127 10.92 10.79 3.82
N GLU A 128 10.30 11.12 4.94
CA GLU A 128 10.19 12.52 5.38
C GLU A 128 11.56 13.17 5.58
N GLY A 129 12.51 12.45 6.17
CA GLY A 129 13.88 12.94 6.34
C GLY A 129 14.65 13.11 5.03
N MET A 130 14.23 12.44 3.95
CA MET A 130 14.78 12.60 2.60
C MET A 130 14.19 13.80 1.86
N LEU A 131 12.94 14.17 2.18
CA LEU A 131 12.20 15.18 1.45
C LEU A 131 12.48 16.57 2.01
N LYS A 132 12.89 17.49 1.14
CA LYS A 132 13.15 18.88 1.48
C LYS A 132 11.85 19.67 1.38
N LEU A 133 11.51 20.38 2.46
CA LEU A 133 10.38 21.31 2.48
C LEU A 133 10.60 22.42 1.45
N GLU A 134 9.54 22.79 0.73
CA GLU A 134 9.56 23.85 -0.27
C GLU A 134 8.43 24.85 0.02
N ASP A 135 8.67 26.12 -0.29
CA ASP A 135 7.60 27.11 -0.28
C ASP A 135 6.52 26.72 -1.29
N GLY A 136 5.27 26.70 -0.85
CA GLY A 136 4.11 26.35 -1.68
C GLY A 136 3.77 24.86 -1.75
N ALA A 137 4.48 23.99 -1.01
CA ALA A 137 4.10 22.59 -0.82
C ALA A 137 4.34 22.13 0.63
N ASN A 138 3.28 21.68 1.29
CA ASN A 138 3.33 21.12 2.64
C ASN A 138 3.45 19.59 2.57
N LEU A 139 4.20 19.05 3.52
CA LEU A 139 4.46 17.63 3.66
C LEU A 139 4.00 17.15 5.03
N THR A 140 3.29 16.02 5.09
CA THR A 140 2.78 15.48 6.35
C THR A 140 2.84 13.95 6.38
N ASN A 141 3.49 13.39 7.41
CA ASN A 141 3.38 11.98 7.73
C ASN A 141 1.94 11.60 8.05
N VAL A 142 1.33 10.77 7.22
CA VAL A 142 -0.01 10.24 7.46
C VAL A 142 0.01 8.73 7.72
N SER A 143 1.18 8.11 7.91
CA SER A 143 1.30 6.66 8.16
C SER A 143 0.53 6.19 9.39
N SER A 144 0.47 7.00 10.45
CA SER A 144 -0.28 6.63 11.66
C SER A 144 -1.77 6.98 11.58
N ILE A 145 -2.15 7.82 10.60
CA ILE A 145 -3.53 8.29 10.39
C ILE A 145 -4.29 7.37 9.43
N LEU A 146 -3.58 6.79 8.45
CA LEU A 146 -4.17 5.93 7.44
C LEU A 146 -3.84 4.45 7.68
N ALA A 147 -4.87 3.62 7.74
CA ALA A 147 -4.74 2.17 7.55
C ALA A 147 -4.63 1.86 6.05
N GLY A 148 -4.04 0.71 5.72
CA GLY A 148 -3.85 0.29 4.34
C GLY A 148 -4.09 -1.20 4.15
N PHE A 149 -4.74 -1.58 3.05
CA PHE A 149 -5.01 -2.97 2.70
C PHE A 149 -4.66 -3.24 1.23
N THR A 150 -3.84 -4.25 0.96
CA THR A 150 -3.69 -4.78 -0.40
C THR A 150 -4.77 -5.81 -0.63
N VAL A 151 -5.61 -5.60 -1.64
CA VAL A 151 -6.55 -6.58 -2.18
C VAL A 151 -6.01 -7.06 -3.52
N GLY A 152 -5.50 -8.29 -3.57
CA GLY A 152 -4.79 -8.82 -4.73
C GLY A 152 -5.37 -10.14 -5.23
N GLY A 153 -5.20 -10.42 -6.51
CA GLY A 153 -5.70 -11.62 -7.18
C GLY A 153 -6.65 -11.30 -8.32
N PRO A 154 -6.94 -12.27 -9.22
CA PRO A 154 -7.82 -12.06 -10.38
C PRO A 154 -9.23 -11.56 -10.04
N SER A 155 -9.74 -11.85 -8.84
CA SER A 155 -11.08 -11.39 -8.41
C SER A 155 -11.06 -10.07 -7.62
N SER A 156 -9.89 -9.46 -7.39
CA SER A 156 -9.74 -8.25 -6.56
C SER A 156 -10.61 -7.07 -7.03
N GLU A 157 -10.67 -6.84 -8.34
CA GLU A 157 -11.50 -5.79 -8.92
C GLU A 157 -12.99 -6.05 -8.70
N ALA A 158 -13.45 -7.28 -8.97
CA ALA A 158 -14.85 -7.65 -8.80
C ALA A 158 -15.32 -7.46 -7.35
N VAL A 159 -14.44 -7.74 -6.38
CA VAL A 159 -14.68 -7.45 -4.96
C VAL A 159 -14.83 -5.94 -4.72
N LEU A 160 -13.85 -5.14 -5.16
CA LEU A 160 -13.87 -3.70 -4.89
C LEU A 160 -15.04 -2.99 -5.57
N ARG A 161 -15.43 -3.39 -6.78
CA ARG A 161 -16.58 -2.84 -7.51
C ARG A 161 -17.91 -2.93 -6.76
N LYS A 162 -18.05 -3.89 -5.84
CA LYS A 162 -19.25 -3.98 -4.98
C LYS A 162 -19.30 -2.91 -3.89
N LEU A 163 -18.14 -2.34 -3.55
CA LEU A 163 -17.97 -1.45 -2.40
C LEU A 163 -17.75 0.00 -2.81
N VAL A 164 -17.23 0.25 -4.00
CA VAL A 164 -16.95 1.60 -4.48
C VAL A 164 -18.14 2.21 -5.19
N GLN A 165 -18.32 3.52 -5.00
CA GLN A 165 -19.38 4.28 -5.68
C GLN A 165 -19.00 4.75 -7.09
N VAL A 166 -17.72 4.64 -7.45
CA VAL A 166 -17.20 5.06 -8.75
C VAL A 166 -17.03 3.85 -9.66
N ASP A 167 -17.26 4.04 -10.96
CA ASP A 167 -17.04 2.97 -11.91
C ASP A 167 -15.53 2.71 -12.11
N LEU A 168 -15.12 1.50 -11.79
CA LEU A 168 -13.76 1.00 -12.05
C LEU A 168 -13.64 0.30 -13.41
N SER A 169 -14.76 0.12 -14.15
CA SER A 169 -14.77 -0.59 -15.41
C SER A 169 -13.85 0.04 -16.47
N GLY A 170 -13.23 -0.82 -17.30
CA GLY A 170 -12.28 -0.39 -18.33
C GLY A 170 -10.93 0.08 -17.78
N ARG A 171 -10.76 0.12 -16.45
CA ARG A 171 -9.47 0.36 -15.80
C ARG A 171 -8.70 -0.91 -15.54
N GLU A 172 -9.23 -2.08 -15.93
CA GLU A 172 -8.70 -3.45 -15.73
C GLU A 172 -7.48 -3.76 -16.62
N THR A 173 -7.37 -3.10 -17.77
CA THR A 173 -6.24 -3.24 -18.73
C THR A 173 -5.32 -2.02 -18.75
N GLY A 174 -5.62 -1.01 -17.93
CA GLY A 174 -4.82 0.21 -17.80
C GLY A 174 -3.60 0.03 -16.89
N GLY A 175 -2.57 0.85 -17.11
CA GLY A 175 -1.43 0.93 -16.20
C GLY A 175 -1.82 1.47 -14.81
N PRO A 176 -0.84 1.63 -13.89
CA PRO A 176 -1.07 2.11 -12.54
C PRO A 176 -1.88 3.41 -12.49
N PHE A 177 -2.86 3.46 -11.59
CA PHE A 177 -3.67 4.65 -11.36
C PHE A 177 -4.03 4.80 -9.88
N CYS A 178 -4.44 6.01 -9.50
CA CYS A 178 -5.01 6.28 -8.19
C CYS A 178 -6.31 7.07 -8.31
N LEU A 179 -7.15 7.03 -7.28
CA LEU A 179 -8.32 7.87 -7.15
C LEU A 179 -8.77 7.94 -5.68
N GLU A 180 -9.60 8.92 -5.37
CA GLU A 180 -10.34 8.97 -4.11
C GLU A 180 -11.82 8.63 -4.38
N ALA A 181 -12.40 7.78 -3.53
CA ALA A 181 -13.79 7.39 -3.63
C ALA A 181 -14.35 6.95 -2.26
N GLY A 182 -15.68 6.92 -2.15
CA GLY A 182 -16.34 6.21 -1.07
C GLY A 182 -16.25 4.70 -1.31
N LEU A 183 -15.55 3.99 -0.42
CA LEU A 183 -15.49 2.53 -0.36
C LEU A 183 -16.23 2.07 0.91
N ALA A 184 -17.30 1.30 0.74
CA ALA A 184 -18.20 0.94 1.84
C ALA A 184 -18.69 2.18 2.65
N LYS A 185 -18.91 3.31 1.96
CA LYS A 185 -19.28 4.64 2.52
C LYS A 185 -18.17 5.34 3.33
N VAL A 186 -16.94 4.85 3.30
CA VAL A 186 -15.77 5.49 3.91
C VAL A 186 -14.91 6.14 2.83
N HIS A 187 -14.56 7.43 3.02
CA HIS A 187 -13.62 8.11 2.13
C HIS A 187 -12.28 7.37 2.11
N SER A 188 -11.89 6.89 0.93
CA SER A 188 -10.72 6.04 0.76
C SER A 188 -9.94 6.45 -0.48
N THR A 189 -8.62 6.33 -0.41
CA THR A 189 -7.74 6.40 -1.57
C THR A 189 -7.53 4.98 -2.10
N ILE A 190 -7.76 4.77 -3.39
CA ILE A 190 -7.59 3.49 -4.07
C ILE A 190 -6.45 3.65 -5.06
N VAL A 191 -5.46 2.78 -4.98
CA VAL A 191 -4.29 2.76 -5.85
C VAL A 191 -4.21 1.40 -6.52
N ARG A 192 -4.35 1.34 -7.83
CA ARG A 192 -4.06 0.12 -8.57
C ARG A 192 -2.56 -0.02 -8.74
N PHE A 193 -2.02 -1.15 -8.28
CA PHE A 193 -0.63 -1.51 -8.49
C PHE A 193 -0.46 -3.02 -8.66
N ASP A 194 -0.08 -3.42 -9.87
CA ASP A 194 0.17 -4.83 -10.21
C ASP A 194 1.61 -5.19 -9.82
N GLY A 195 1.79 -5.45 -8.52
CA GLY A 195 3.08 -5.56 -7.86
C GLY A 195 3.58 -6.97 -7.59
N LYS A 196 4.79 -7.08 -7.04
CA LYS A 196 5.30 -8.35 -6.48
C LYS A 196 4.48 -8.83 -5.28
N SER A 197 3.94 -7.92 -4.48
CA SER A 197 3.09 -8.25 -3.31
C SER A 197 1.80 -8.98 -3.68
N SER A 198 1.33 -8.85 -4.92
CA SER A 198 0.18 -9.58 -5.46
C SER A 198 0.58 -10.77 -6.33
N GLY A 199 1.85 -11.16 -6.37
CA GLY A 199 2.33 -12.23 -7.23
C GLY A 199 2.28 -11.88 -8.72
N GLY A 200 2.29 -10.59 -9.08
CA GLY A 200 2.13 -10.13 -10.46
C GLY A 200 0.69 -10.19 -10.97
N THR A 201 -0.29 -10.41 -10.08
CA THR A 201 -1.72 -10.32 -10.41
C THR A 201 -2.23 -8.90 -10.20
N THR A 202 -3.41 -8.59 -10.76
CA THR A 202 -4.12 -7.34 -10.49
C THR A 202 -4.26 -7.14 -8.98
N ALA A 203 -3.88 -5.96 -8.49
CA ALA A 203 -4.04 -5.60 -7.10
C ALA A 203 -4.31 -4.12 -6.89
N PHE A 204 -5.00 -3.87 -5.77
CA PHE A 204 -5.40 -2.55 -5.34
C PHE A 204 -4.99 -2.36 -3.89
N ASP A 205 -4.28 -1.28 -3.62
CA ASP A 205 -4.07 -0.79 -2.27
C ASP A 205 -5.20 0.18 -1.92
N VAL A 206 -5.89 -0.09 -0.81
CA VAL A 206 -6.96 0.73 -0.26
C VAL A 206 -6.45 1.39 1.01
N TYR A 207 -6.46 2.72 1.05
CA TYR A 207 -6.11 3.50 2.23
C TYR A 207 -7.32 4.24 2.77
N CYS A 208 -7.57 4.11 4.06
CA CYS A 208 -8.70 4.74 4.76
C CYS A 208 -8.25 5.26 6.13
N GLY A 209 -9.07 6.11 6.75
CA GLY A 209 -8.82 6.57 8.13
C GLY A 209 -8.70 5.38 9.09
N ARG A 210 -7.69 5.39 9.95
CA ARG A 210 -7.35 4.29 10.87
C ARG A 210 -8.53 3.84 11.74
N ASP A 211 -9.40 4.77 12.12
CA ASP A 211 -10.58 4.49 12.95
C ASP A 211 -11.64 3.64 12.21
N TYR A 212 -11.61 3.63 10.88
CA TYR A 212 -12.50 2.82 10.04
C TYR A 212 -11.88 1.50 9.59
N ALA A 213 -10.64 1.19 10.01
CA ALA A 213 -9.86 0.08 9.49
C ALA A 213 -10.54 -1.29 9.65
N GLU A 214 -11.05 -1.60 10.85
CA GLU A 214 -11.78 -2.86 11.10
C GLU A 214 -13.02 -2.97 10.22
N TYR A 215 -13.80 -1.89 10.12
CA TYR A 215 -15.01 -1.86 9.30
C TYR A 215 -14.71 -2.05 7.81
N VAL A 216 -13.72 -1.33 7.27
CA VAL A 216 -13.35 -1.44 5.84
C VAL A 216 -12.80 -2.83 5.54
N TRP A 217 -11.97 -3.39 6.41
CA TRP A 217 -11.46 -4.75 6.28
C TRP A 217 -12.60 -5.78 6.21
N ASP A 218 -13.53 -5.72 7.15
CA ASP A 218 -14.68 -6.64 7.19
C ASP A 218 -15.58 -6.48 5.97
N ALA A 219 -15.81 -5.23 5.51
CA ALA A 219 -16.60 -4.98 4.31
C ALA A 219 -15.96 -5.59 3.05
N ILE A 220 -14.63 -5.53 2.92
CA ILE A 220 -13.90 -6.16 1.81
C ILE A 220 -13.97 -7.68 1.90
N ILE A 221 -13.79 -8.26 3.10
CA ILE A 221 -13.94 -9.70 3.32
C ILE A 221 -15.37 -10.15 2.94
N GLU A 222 -16.39 -9.43 3.39
CA GLU A 222 -17.79 -9.76 3.14
C GLU A 222 -18.10 -9.75 1.64
N ALA A 223 -17.73 -8.67 0.94
CA ALA A 223 -17.92 -8.56 -0.51
C ALA A 223 -17.14 -9.63 -1.32
N GLY A 224 -16.05 -10.15 -0.73
CA GLY A 224 -15.19 -11.15 -1.32
C GLY A 224 -15.56 -12.60 -1.01
N HIS A 225 -16.54 -12.86 -0.12
CA HIS A 225 -16.87 -14.22 0.32
C HIS A 225 -17.22 -15.16 -0.83
N GLU A 226 -18.04 -14.71 -1.78
CA GLU A 226 -18.43 -15.53 -2.94
C GLU A 226 -17.27 -15.85 -3.89
N TYR A 227 -16.20 -15.06 -3.85
CA TYR A 227 -14.98 -15.30 -4.60
C TYR A 227 -13.97 -16.15 -3.81
N GLY A 228 -14.22 -16.46 -2.53
CA GLY A 228 -13.26 -17.19 -1.70
C GLY A 228 -12.09 -16.30 -1.23
N ILE A 229 -12.38 -15.03 -0.92
CA ILE A 229 -11.38 -14.15 -0.31
C ILE A 229 -10.85 -14.73 1.00
N ALA A 230 -9.55 -14.60 1.20
CA ALA A 230 -8.91 -14.98 2.46
C ALA A 230 -7.82 -13.97 2.84
N PRO A 231 -7.58 -13.75 4.14
CA PRO A 231 -6.45 -12.95 4.56
C PRO A 231 -5.14 -13.70 4.25
N PHE A 232 -4.13 -12.96 3.81
CA PHE A 232 -2.77 -13.47 3.64
C PHE A 232 -1.76 -12.61 4.40
N GLY A 233 -0.71 -13.24 4.91
CA GLY A 233 0.38 -12.55 5.58
C GLY A 233 1.54 -12.21 4.67
N LEU A 234 2.50 -11.44 5.20
CA LEU A 234 3.61 -10.85 4.45
C LEU A 234 4.58 -11.87 3.84
N ASP A 235 4.67 -13.10 4.37
CA ASP A 235 5.55 -14.14 3.84
C ASP A 235 4.99 -14.78 2.54
N SER A 236 3.70 -14.58 2.23
CA SER A 236 3.02 -15.28 1.14
C SER A 236 3.60 -14.94 -0.25
N PRO A 237 3.83 -13.65 -0.61
CA PRO A 237 4.40 -13.30 -1.91
C PRO A 237 5.89 -13.68 -2.06
N ASP A 238 6.65 -13.68 -0.96
CA ASP A 238 8.10 -13.87 -0.99
C ASP A 238 8.54 -15.33 -1.21
N ARG A 239 7.70 -16.31 -0.86
CA ARG A 239 8.10 -17.73 -0.89
C ARG A 239 8.17 -18.40 -2.26
N LEU A 240 7.55 -17.82 -3.29
CA LEU A 240 7.73 -18.28 -4.69
C LEU A 240 8.56 -17.32 -5.55
N GLY A 241 8.82 -16.10 -5.07
CA GLY A 241 9.62 -15.08 -5.75
C GLY A 241 11.14 -15.13 -5.53
N GLY A 242 11.64 -16.07 -4.72
CA GLY A 242 13.07 -16.38 -4.63
C GLY A 242 13.93 -15.25 -4.07
N SER A 243 13.87 -15.01 -2.76
CA SER A 243 15.10 -14.82 -1.98
C SER A 243 14.92 -15.34 -0.56
N ARG A 244 15.45 -16.54 -0.33
CA ARG A 244 15.90 -16.91 1.02
C ARG A 244 16.99 -15.90 1.42
N SER A 245 16.68 -14.95 2.29
CA SER A 245 17.70 -14.51 3.26
C SER A 245 17.56 -15.40 4.48
N SER A 246 18.04 -16.64 4.31
CA SER A 246 18.44 -17.51 5.39
C SER A 246 19.91 -17.22 5.69
N GLY A 247 20.21 -16.79 6.92
CA GLY A 247 21.58 -16.58 7.41
C GLY A 247 21.87 -15.13 7.73
#